data_AF-K1T9F2-F1
#
_entry.id   AF-K1T9F2-F1
#
_cell.length_a   1.000
_cell.length_b   1.000
_cell.length_c   1.000
_cell.angle_alpha   90.00
_cell.angle_beta   90.00
_cell.angle_gamma   90.00
#
_symmetry.space_group_name_H-M   'P 1'
#
loop_
_entity.id
_entity.type
_entity.pdbx_description
1 polymer ?
#
loop_
_entity_poly.entity_id
_entity_poly.type
_entity_poly.pdbx_seq_one_letter_code
_entity_poly.pdbx_strand_id
1 'polypeptide(L)'
;ASSTLGILASGNLFTATFSMKGTDGTVGFGQKYNYTARPKGLRFKYHATVGTVDIQKNFGGPIAMGEQDLSTIYVCIVDWSARRNVTSGVSKPTGTWDPSVQTDLEGSGRIIAYGVMDISASTEGESLIGGEIPLVYYDTACAAPQSSYTLVISCATSKYGDYMNGCSKNVLYVDDFEWVY
;
A
#
# COMPACT_ATOMS: atom_id res chain seq x y z
N ALA A 1 11.74 7.79 3.90
CA ALA A 1 11.92 7.79 2.43
C ALA A 1 13.38 8.13 2.11
N SER A 2 13.79 8.03 0.84
CA SER A 2 15.06 8.62 0.37
C SER A 2 14.82 9.49 -0.86
N SER A 3 15.70 10.46 -1.12
CA SER A 3 15.67 11.25 -2.34
C SER A 3 17.08 11.44 -2.89
N THR A 4 17.27 11.24 -4.19
CA THR A 4 18.55 11.50 -4.87
C THR A 4 18.26 12.20 -6.19
N LEU A 5 18.97 13.31 -6.47
CA LEU A 5 18.79 14.12 -7.68
C LEU A 5 17.32 14.56 -7.91
N GLY A 6 16.59 14.82 -6.82
CA GLY A 6 15.18 15.22 -6.86
C GLY A 6 14.21 14.12 -7.30
N ILE A 7 14.63 12.84 -7.28
CA ILE A 7 13.76 11.68 -7.44
C ILE A 7 13.50 11.10 -6.05
N LEU A 8 12.23 10.93 -5.71
CA LEU A 8 11.80 10.29 -4.47
C LEU A 8 11.84 8.78 -4.63
N ALA A 9 12.34 8.06 -3.63
CA ALA A 9 12.06 6.65 -3.43
C ALA A 9 11.30 6.52 -2.10
N SER A 10 9.98 6.29 -2.20
CA SER A 10 9.13 6.09 -1.03
C SER A 10 9.54 4.79 -0.32
N GLY A 11 9.70 4.86 1.01
CA GLY A 11 9.97 3.66 1.80
C GLY A 11 8.69 2.81 1.84
N ASN A 12 8.79 1.52 1.54
CA ASN A 12 7.64 0.64 1.56
C ASN A 12 7.97 -0.75 2.16
N LEU A 13 6.91 -1.40 2.63
CA LEU A 13 6.91 -2.79 3.12
C LEU A 13 5.68 -3.47 2.51
N PHE A 14 5.82 -4.69 2.01
CA PHE A 14 4.70 -5.38 1.36
C PHE A 14 4.80 -6.90 1.44
N THR A 15 3.65 -7.57 1.33
CA THR A 15 3.56 -9.01 1.03
C THR A 15 3.57 -9.21 -0.49
N ALA A 16 4.76 -9.09 -1.10
CA ALA A 16 4.93 -9.12 -2.54
C ALA A 16 6.34 -9.57 -2.94
N THR A 17 6.58 -9.69 -4.24
CA THR A 17 7.93 -9.80 -4.82
C THR A 17 8.42 -8.44 -5.29
N PHE A 18 9.73 -8.24 -5.32
CA PHE A 18 10.35 -7.03 -5.86
C PHE A 18 11.44 -7.38 -6.88
N SER A 19 11.48 -6.63 -7.99
CA SER A 19 12.55 -6.72 -8.99
C SER A 19 12.89 -5.34 -9.55
N MET A 20 14.13 -5.20 -10.02
CA MET A 20 14.65 -3.95 -10.60
C MET A 20 15.07 -4.20 -12.05
N LYS A 21 14.76 -3.24 -12.94
CA LYS A 21 15.26 -3.18 -14.31
C LYS A 21 15.73 -1.75 -14.60
N GLY A 22 17.04 -1.54 -14.53
CA GLY A 22 17.60 -0.18 -14.60
C GLY A 22 17.14 0.65 -13.41
N THR A 23 16.53 1.80 -13.66
CA THR A 23 15.94 2.68 -12.63
C THR A 23 14.52 2.31 -12.25
N ASP A 24 13.90 1.35 -12.95
CA ASP A 24 12.52 0.99 -12.73
C ASP A 24 12.42 -0.16 -11.73
N GLY A 25 11.64 0.04 -10.69
CA GLY A 25 11.29 -0.98 -9.70
C GLY A 25 9.90 -1.54 -9.99
N THR A 26 9.74 -2.87 -9.90
CA THR A 26 8.46 -3.54 -10.04
C THR A 26 8.11 -4.31 -8.78
N VAL A 27 6.96 -3.98 -8.19
CA VAL A 27 6.34 -4.73 -7.08
C VAL A 27 5.26 -5.64 -7.66
N GLY A 28 5.37 -6.94 -7.41
CA GLY A 28 4.34 -7.92 -7.80
C GLY A 28 3.46 -8.29 -6.60
N PHE A 29 2.37 -7.55 -6.38
CA PHE A 29 1.49 -7.73 -5.23
C PHE A 29 0.76 -9.07 -5.22
N GLY A 30 0.61 -9.63 -4.02
CA GLY A 30 -0.16 -10.84 -3.74
C GLY A 30 0.69 -11.92 -3.09
N GLN A 31 0.23 -12.51 -2.00
CA GLN A 31 0.89 -13.66 -1.37
C GLN A 31 -0.17 -14.72 -1.06
N LYS A 32 0.22 -15.99 -1.12
CA LYS A 32 -0.67 -17.07 -0.68
C LYS A 32 -0.79 -17.00 0.84
N TYR A 33 -2.03 -16.93 1.32
CA TYR A 33 -2.40 -16.99 2.72
C TYR A 33 -3.66 -17.84 2.89
N ASN A 34 -3.66 -18.75 3.86
CA ASN A 34 -4.80 -19.63 4.10
C ASN A 34 -5.61 -19.08 5.28
N TYR A 35 -6.83 -18.62 5.02
CA TYR A 35 -7.75 -18.11 6.04
C TYR A 35 -8.46 -19.26 6.74
N THR A 36 -8.45 -19.26 8.07
CA THR A 36 -9.18 -20.24 8.91
C THR A 36 -10.52 -19.68 9.43
N ALA A 37 -10.69 -18.36 9.42
CA ALA A 37 -11.92 -17.65 9.70
C ALA A 37 -11.97 -16.36 8.84
N ARG A 38 -13.13 -15.69 8.82
CA ARG A 38 -13.34 -14.46 8.04
C ARG A 38 -12.91 -13.24 8.86
N PRO A 39 -11.80 -12.55 8.54
CA PRO A 39 -11.36 -11.40 9.33
C PRO A 39 -12.33 -10.21 9.17
N LYS A 40 -12.50 -9.41 10.21
CA LYS A 40 -13.22 -8.13 10.18
C LYS A 40 -12.31 -6.92 10.05
N GLY A 41 -11.01 -7.10 10.31
CA GLY A 41 -10.03 -6.01 10.29
C GLY A 41 -8.60 -6.52 10.43
N LEU A 42 -7.64 -5.61 10.31
CA LEU A 42 -6.22 -5.82 10.56
C LEU A 42 -5.79 -4.85 11.65
N ARG A 43 -5.27 -5.37 12.76
CA ARG A 43 -4.68 -4.59 13.85
C ARG A 43 -3.15 -4.65 13.76
N PHE A 44 -2.49 -3.58 14.16
CA PHE A 44 -1.04 -3.43 14.11
C PHE A 44 -0.59 -2.32 15.05
N LYS A 45 0.72 -2.15 15.18
CA LYS A 45 1.35 -0.99 15.81
C LYS A 45 2.07 -0.15 14.77
N TYR A 46 2.09 1.17 14.95
CA TYR A 46 2.79 2.07 14.04
C TYR A 46 3.27 3.36 14.73
N HIS A 47 4.28 3.99 14.14
CA HIS A 47 4.65 5.38 14.39
C HIS A 47 4.90 6.04 13.04
N ALA A 48 4.42 7.27 12.85
CA ALA A 48 4.58 7.99 11.60
C ALA A 48 5.06 9.42 11.84
N THR A 49 6.01 9.85 11.02
CA THR A 49 6.33 11.26 10.80
C THR A 49 5.93 11.59 9.37
N VAL A 50 4.98 12.53 9.22
CA VAL A 50 4.51 12.98 7.91
C VAL A 50 4.65 14.49 7.76
N GLY A 51 5.13 14.93 6.60
CA GLY A 51 5.29 16.34 6.24
C GLY A 51 4.53 16.69 4.97
N THR A 52 4.74 17.91 4.48
CA THR A 52 4.22 18.33 3.18
C THR A 52 5.05 17.78 2.03
N VAL A 53 4.43 17.54 0.89
CA VAL A 53 5.07 17.12 -0.36
C VAL A 53 6.16 18.13 -0.72
N ASP A 54 7.40 17.64 -0.80
CA ASP A 54 8.59 18.42 -1.21
C ASP A 54 9.19 17.90 -2.53
N ILE A 55 8.69 16.77 -3.03
CA ILE A 55 9.00 16.22 -4.35
C ILE A 55 7.70 15.88 -5.06
N GLN A 56 7.49 16.48 -6.23
CA GLN A 56 6.38 16.17 -7.12
C GLN A 56 6.93 16.05 -8.54
N LYS A 57 6.67 14.91 -9.17
CA LYS A 57 6.92 14.64 -10.58
C LYS A 57 5.61 14.69 -11.34
N ASN A 58 5.70 15.19 -12.57
CA ASN A 58 4.57 15.21 -13.50
C ASN A 58 4.34 13.84 -14.16
N PHE A 59 4.31 12.78 -13.34
CA PHE A 59 4.05 11.41 -13.75
C PHE A 59 2.57 11.03 -13.61
N GLY A 60 1.70 12.00 -13.34
CA GLY A 60 0.25 11.83 -13.26
C GLY A 60 -0.29 11.46 -11.89
N GLY A 61 0.51 11.63 -10.83
CA GLY A 61 0.06 11.48 -9.45
C GLY A 61 -0.87 12.63 -9.03
N PRO A 62 -1.86 12.39 -8.15
CA PRO A 62 -2.92 13.35 -7.87
C PRO A 62 -2.54 14.44 -6.86
N ILE A 63 -1.45 14.27 -6.09
CA ILE A 63 -1.04 15.19 -5.03
C ILE A 63 -0.11 16.29 -5.55
N ALA A 64 -0.32 17.53 -5.11
CA ALA A 64 0.47 18.69 -5.52
C ALA A 64 1.64 18.98 -4.56
N MET A 65 2.64 19.72 -5.06
CA MET A 65 3.75 20.23 -4.26
C MET A 65 3.21 21.13 -3.13
N GLY A 66 3.72 20.95 -1.91
CA GLY A 66 3.32 21.72 -0.74
C GLY A 66 2.04 21.24 -0.05
N GLU A 67 1.29 20.30 -0.61
CA GLU A 67 0.15 19.68 0.07
C GLU A 67 0.61 18.73 1.18
N GLN A 68 -0.27 18.44 2.13
CA GLN A 68 0.01 17.45 3.18
C GLN A 68 0.18 16.06 2.56
N ASP A 69 1.37 15.47 2.68
CA ASP A 69 1.60 14.11 2.21
C ASP A 69 0.93 13.10 3.14
N LEU A 70 0.69 11.90 2.62
CA LEU A 70 0.00 10.80 3.29
C LEU A 70 0.93 9.59 3.34
N SER A 71 1.31 9.12 4.53
CA SER A 71 1.70 7.72 4.67
C SER A 71 0.45 6.85 4.53
N THR A 72 0.59 5.61 4.06
CA THR A 72 -0.56 4.72 3.88
C THR A 72 -0.22 3.29 4.30
N ILE A 73 -1.20 2.64 4.93
CA ILE A 73 -1.19 1.20 5.21
C ILE A 73 -2.49 0.65 4.64
N TYR A 74 -2.42 -0.38 3.81
CA TYR A 74 -3.61 -1.05 3.32
C TYR A 74 -3.47 -2.56 3.31
N VAL A 75 -4.61 -3.22 3.37
CA VAL A 75 -4.76 -4.67 3.32
C VAL A 75 -5.87 -5.03 2.34
N CYS A 76 -5.68 -6.11 1.59
CA CYS A 76 -6.69 -6.68 0.73
C CYS A 76 -6.76 -8.20 0.90
N ILE A 77 -7.99 -8.72 0.98
CA ILE A 77 -8.29 -10.13 0.75
C ILE A 77 -8.67 -10.25 -0.72
N VAL A 78 -7.93 -11.07 -1.45
CA VAL A 78 -8.06 -11.18 -2.91
C VAL A 78 -8.25 -12.63 -3.32
N ASP A 79 -8.67 -12.86 -4.57
CA ASP A 79 -8.77 -14.19 -5.16
C ASP A 79 -8.12 -14.15 -6.54
N TRP A 80 -6.79 -14.11 -6.55
CA TRP A 80 -6.00 -13.83 -7.74
C TRP A 80 -5.29 -15.06 -8.27
N SER A 81 -5.32 -15.23 -9.59
CA SER A 81 -4.58 -16.28 -10.31
C SER A 81 -3.14 -15.87 -10.60
N ALA A 82 -2.89 -14.57 -10.72
CA ALA A 82 -1.57 -13.97 -10.94
C ALA A 82 -1.35 -12.72 -10.07
N ARG A 83 -0.08 -12.38 -9.80
CA ARG A 83 0.30 -11.17 -9.06
C ARG A 83 -0.13 -9.90 -9.82
N ARG A 84 -0.45 -8.84 -9.09
CA ARG A 84 -0.64 -7.51 -9.67
C ARG A 84 0.70 -6.78 -9.69
N ASN A 85 1.26 -6.56 -10.87
CA ASN A 85 2.51 -5.80 -11.02
C ASN A 85 2.23 -4.30 -11.04
N VAL A 86 2.98 -3.55 -10.23
CA VAL A 86 3.10 -2.09 -10.28
C VAL A 86 4.54 -1.76 -10.59
N THR A 87 4.79 -1.04 -11.68
CA THR A 87 6.13 -0.60 -12.07
C THR A 87 6.23 0.90 -11.97
N SER A 88 7.22 1.38 -11.23
CA SER A 88 7.52 2.81 -11.02
C SER A 88 8.98 3.11 -11.33
N GLY A 89 9.25 4.30 -11.85
CA GLY A 89 10.60 4.73 -12.20
C GLY A 89 10.64 6.21 -12.59
N VAL A 90 11.41 6.54 -13.62
CA VAL A 90 11.55 7.92 -14.12
C VAL A 90 10.48 8.30 -15.16
N SER A 91 9.32 7.64 -15.11
CA SER A 91 8.18 7.89 -15.99
C SER A 91 6.85 7.55 -15.29
N LYS A 92 5.72 7.79 -15.96
CA LYS A 92 4.38 7.45 -15.44
C LYS A 92 4.33 5.96 -15.05
N PRO A 93 3.96 5.62 -13.80
CA PRO A 93 3.91 4.24 -13.37
C PRO A 93 2.83 3.46 -14.13
N THR A 94 3.01 2.14 -14.20
CA THR A 94 2.04 1.22 -14.80
C THR A 94 1.50 0.25 -13.77
N GLY A 95 0.28 -0.22 -14.00
CA GLY A 95 -0.35 -1.22 -13.13
C GLY A 95 -0.82 -0.70 -11.77
N THR A 96 -0.71 0.61 -11.51
CA THR A 96 -1.27 1.24 -10.31
C THR A 96 -2.74 0.88 -10.15
N TRP A 97 -3.20 0.83 -8.90
CA TRP A 97 -4.53 0.37 -8.55
C TRP A 97 -4.95 0.98 -7.21
N ASP A 98 -6.26 1.10 -7.03
CA ASP A 98 -6.87 1.58 -5.80
C ASP A 98 -7.94 0.55 -5.37
N PRO A 99 -7.70 -0.17 -4.27
CA PRO A 99 -8.62 -1.19 -3.79
C PRO A 99 -9.97 -0.64 -3.31
N SER A 100 -10.11 0.68 -3.12
CA SER A 100 -11.36 1.29 -2.67
C SER A 100 -12.36 1.60 -3.78
N VAL A 101 -11.91 1.60 -5.04
CA VAL A 101 -12.76 1.89 -6.22
C VAL A 101 -12.69 0.79 -7.28
N GLN A 102 -11.83 -0.21 -7.10
CA GLN A 102 -11.71 -1.35 -8.01
C GLN A 102 -12.05 -2.65 -7.29
N THR A 103 -12.93 -3.46 -7.89
CA THR A 103 -13.35 -4.76 -7.35
C THR A 103 -12.75 -5.94 -8.10
N ASP A 104 -12.19 -5.71 -9.29
CA ASP A 104 -11.50 -6.70 -10.11
C ASP A 104 -10.34 -6.04 -10.83
N LEU A 105 -9.22 -6.75 -10.91
CA LEU A 105 -8.02 -6.30 -11.62
C LEU A 105 -7.77 -7.24 -12.79
N GLU A 106 -7.88 -6.68 -14.01
CA GLU A 106 -7.57 -7.41 -15.24
C GLU A 106 -6.21 -8.09 -15.15
N GLY A 107 -6.20 -9.38 -15.52
CA GLY A 107 -5.00 -10.23 -15.48
C GLY A 107 -4.65 -10.79 -14.10
N SER A 108 -5.29 -10.36 -13.02
CA SER A 108 -5.09 -10.90 -11.67
C SER A 108 -6.35 -11.59 -11.12
N GLY A 109 -7.45 -10.84 -11.00
CA GLY A 109 -8.74 -11.31 -10.49
C GLY A 109 -9.38 -10.36 -9.48
N ARG A 110 -10.37 -10.87 -8.75
CA ARG A 110 -11.23 -10.07 -7.86
C ARG A 110 -10.58 -9.70 -6.52
N ILE A 111 -11.01 -8.56 -6.00
CA ILE A 111 -10.77 -8.09 -4.64
C ILE A 111 -12.02 -8.40 -3.83
N ILE A 112 -11.89 -9.26 -2.82
CA ILE A 112 -13.00 -9.68 -1.95
C ILE A 112 -13.26 -8.62 -0.89
N ALA A 113 -12.19 -8.12 -0.27
CA ALA A 113 -12.25 -7.12 0.77
C ALA A 113 -11.01 -6.24 0.73
N TYR A 114 -11.14 -5.03 1.24
CA TYR A 114 -10.03 -4.13 1.44
C TYR A 114 -10.19 -3.34 2.74
N GLY A 115 -9.10 -2.76 3.20
CA GLY A 115 -9.13 -1.68 4.16
C GLY A 115 -7.89 -0.82 3.99
N VAL A 116 -8.03 0.48 4.22
CA VAL A 116 -6.97 1.49 4.02
C VAL A 116 -6.96 2.41 5.23
N MET A 117 -5.76 2.73 5.71
CA MET A 117 -5.52 3.81 6.65
C MET A 117 -4.50 4.76 6.04
N ASP A 118 -4.97 5.96 5.70
CA ASP A 118 -4.11 7.08 5.31
C ASP A 118 -3.78 7.92 6.54
N ILE A 119 -2.50 8.21 6.71
CA ILE A 119 -1.94 8.92 7.86
C ILE A 119 -1.49 10.30 7.38
N SER A 120 -2.27 11.32 7.72
CA SER A 120 -2.03 12.72 7.34
C SER A 120 -1.42 13.58 8.45
N ALA A 121 -1.21 13.01 9.63
CA ALA A 121 -0.61 13.69 10.78
C ALA A 121 0.41 12.78 11.47
N SER A 122 1.49 13.38 11.96
CA SER A 122 2.50 12.64 12.72
C SER A 122 1.91 12.12 14.03
N THR A 123 2.32 10.93 14.42
CA THR A 123 1.98 10.38 15.73
C THR A 123 2.73 11.15 16.83
N GLU A 124 2.12 11.28 18.01
CA GLU A 124 2.76 11.94 19.15
C GLU A 124 3.87 11.06 19.76
N GLY A 125 4.98 11.70 20.15
CA GLY A 125 6.13 11.01 20.74
C GLY A 125 6.79 10.00 19.80
N GLU A 126 7.70 9.19 20.33
CA GLU A 126 8.54 8.26 19.52
C GLU A 126 8.10 6.79 19.63
N SER A 127 7.04 6.51 20.41
CA SER A 127 6.57 5.13 20.65
C SER A 127 5.61 4.67 19.55
N LEU A 128 5.59 3.36 19.29
CA LEU A 128 4.56 2.77 18.45
C LEU A 128 3.21 2.82 19.17
N ILE A 129 2.19 3.32 18.48
CA ILE A 129 0.79 3.34 18.93
C ILE A 129 -0.02 2.26 18.20
N GLY A 130 -1.19 1.90 18.74
CA GLY A 130 -2.09 0.95 18.09
C GLY A 130 -2.82 1.55 16.89
N GLY A 131 -2.95 0.78 15.82
CA GLY A 131 -3.79 1.08 14.65
C GLY A 131 -4.68 -0.12 14.30
N GLU A 132 -5.86 0.15 13.76
CA GLU A 132 -6.77 -0.88 13.27
C GLU A 132 -7.43 -0.42 11.97
N ILE A 133 -7.38 -1.27 10.96
CA ILE A 133 -8.03 -1.08 9.67
C ILE A 133 -9.24 -2.03 9.61
N PRO A 134 -10.49 -1.54 9.64
CA PRO A 134 -11.66 -2.38 9.37
C PRO A 134 -11.68 -2.80 7.89
N LEU A 135 -12.14 -4.03 7.63
CA LEU A 135 -12.31 -4.55 6.28
C LEU A 135 -13.69 -4.22 5.73
N VAL A 136 -13.71 -3.59 4.56
CA VAL A 136 -14.89 -3.42 3.71
C VAL A 136 -14.93 -4.57 2.71
N TYR A 137 -15.98 -5.39 2.79
CA TYR A 137 -16.19 -6.52 1.88
C TYR A 137 -17.05 -6.11 0.69
N TYR A 138 -16.52 -6.27 -0.52
CA TYR A 138 -17.31 -6.16 -1.75
C TYR A 138 -18.18 -7.40 -1.97
N ASP A 139 -17.65 -8.58 -1.63
CA ASP A 139 -18.36 -9.85 -1.70
C ASP A 139 -18.58 -10.39 -0.27
N THR A 140 -19.76 -10.14 0.28
CA THR A 140 -20.14 -10.55 1.64
C THR A 140 -20.50 -12.03 1.75
N ALA A 141 -20.77 -12.71 0.63
CA ALA A 141 -21.24 -14.09 0.59
C ALA A 141 -20.17 -15.10 0.12
N CYS A 142 -19.01 -14.63 -0.35
CA CYS A 142 -17.97 -15.53 -0.83
C CYS A 142 -17.42 -16.47 0.23
N ALA A 143 -17.05 -17.68 -0.21
CA ALA A 143 -16.15 -18.55 0.52
C ALA A 143 -14.75 -17.91 0.65
N ALA A 144 -13.93 -18.45 1.55
CA ALA A 144 -12.54 -18.04 1.68
C ALA A 144 -11.78 -18.25 0.35
N PRO A 145 -11.00 -17.27 -0.15
CA PRO A 145 -10.31 -17.39 -1.43
C PRO A 145 -9.29 -18.53 -1.42
N GLN A 146 -9.23 -19.26 -2.54
CA GLN A 146 -8.38 -20.45 -2.68
C GLN A 146 -7.37 -20.34 -3.83
N SER A 147 -7.41 -19.28 -4.64
CA SER A 147 -6.47 -19.08 -5.76
C SER A 147 -5.01 -18.92 -5.32
N SER A 148 -4.11 -18.73 -6.29
CA SER A 148 -2.66 -18.65 -6.07
C SER A 148 -2.23 -17.54 -5.11
N TYR A 149 -2.94 -16.42 -5.09
CA TYR A 149 -2.67 -15.28 -4.21
C TYR A 149 -3.96 -14.81 -3.56
N THR A 150 -3.89 -14.57 -2.26
CA THR A 150 -5.10 -14.35 -1.45
C THR A 150 -4.96 -13.22 -0.42
N LEU A 151 -3.76 -12.68 -0.25
CA LEU A 151 -3.45 -11.59 0.66
C LEU A 151 -2.56 -10.53 0.00
N VAL A 152 -2.91 -9.26 0.23
CA VAL A 152 -2.01 -8.13 0.04
C VAL A 152 -1.98 -7.34 1.34
N ILE A 153 -0.81 -7.05 1.88
CA ILE A 153 -0.57 -5.99 2.85
C ILE A 153 0.51 -5.10 2.25
N SER A 154 0.31 -3.78 2.31
CA SER A 154 1.30 -2.80 1.85
C SER A 154 1.30 -1.60 2.79
N CYS A 155 2.51 -1.14 3.11
CA CYS A 155 2.77 0.09 3.83
C CYS A 155 3.67 0.96 2.96
N ALA A 156 3.43 2.27 2.92
CA ALA A 156 4.30 3.22 2.22
C ALA A 156 4.38 4.55 2.99
N THR A 157 5.58 5.15 3.01
CA THR A 157 5.80 6.46 3.63
C THR A 157 5.11 7.60 2.89
N SER A 158 4.80 7.39 1.61
CA SER A 158 4.04 8.31 0.75
C SER A 158 3.11 7.49 -0.14
N LYS A 159 1.80 7.74 -0.06
CA LYS A 159 0.73 7.04 -0.78
C LYS A 159 0.92 7.08 -2.29
N TYR A 160 1.38 8.22 -2.81
CA TYR A 160 1.61 8.44 -4.23
C TYR A 160 3.10 8.34 -4.62
N GLY A 161 3.88 7.62 -3.83
CA GLY A 161 5.32 7.44 -4.03
C GLY A 161 5.67 6.64 -5.30
N ASP A 162 4.75 5.84 -5.83
CA ASP A 162 4.84 5.18 -7.14
C ASP A 162 4.85 6.17 -8.32
N TYR A 163 4.26 7.35 -8.13
CA TYR A 163 4.39 8.50 -9.05
C TYR A 163 5.64 9.35 -8.77
N MET A 164 6.48 8.95 -7.81
CA MET A 164 7.59 9.73 -7.26
C MET A 164 7.13 11.06 -6.61
N ASN A 165 5.90 11.08 -6.09
CA ASN A 165 5.32 12.22 -5.39
C ASN A 165 5.25 11.96 -3.89
N GLY A 166 5.71 12.89 -3.08
CA GLY A 166 5.66 12.77 -1.62
C GLY A 166 6.66 13.68 -0.91
N CYS A 167 6.81 13.42 0.39
CA CYS A 167 7.74 14.09 1.27
C CYS A 167 8.98 13.22 1.50
N SER A 168 10.16 13.74 1.17
CA SER A 168 11.45 13.07 1.32
C SER A 168 11.80 12.70 2.77
N LYS A 169 11.12 13.35 3.73
CA LYS A 169 11.35 13.19 5.17
C LYS A 169 10.34 12.27 5.86
N ASN A 170 9.34 11.74 5.15
CA ASN A 170 8.37 10.85 5.77
C ASN A 170 9.02 9.57 6.29
N VAL A 171 8.58 9.16 7.47
CA VAL A 171 9.00 7.93 8.15
C VAL A 171 7.75 7.19 8.60
N LEU A 172 7.74 5.88 8.40
CA LEU A 172 6.68 4.99 8.86
C LEU A 172 7.33 3.75 9.45
N TYR A 173 7.11 3.53 10.74
CA TYR A 173 7.42 2.28 11.44
C TYR A 173 6.13 1.51 11.64
N VAL A 174 6.19 0.19 11.45
CA VAL A 174 5.06 -0.72 11.63
C VAL A 174 5.53 -2.00 12.31
N ASP A 175 4.66 -2.59 13.13
CA ASP A 175 4.94 -3.83 13.86
C ASP A 175 3.64 -4.56 14.24
N ASP A 176 3.75 -5.79 14.75
CA ASP A 176 2.67 -6.55 15.42
C ASP A 176 1.36 -6.68 14.61
N PHE A 177 1.45 -7.05 13.33
CA PHE A 177 0.27 -7.29 12.48
C PHE A 177 -0.53 -8.52 12.92
N GLU A 178 -1.83 -8.36 13.14
CA GLU A 178 -2.75 -9.44 13.51
C GLU A 178 -4.16 -9.26 12.93
N TRP A 179 -4.82 -10.37 12.60
CA TRP A 179 -6.21 -10.35 12.16
C TRP A 179 -7.18 -10.11 13.33
N VAL A 180 -8.19 -9.27 13.10
CA VAL A 180 -9.37 -9.12 13.95
C VAL A 180 -10.50 -9.95 13.37
N TYR A 181 -11.28 -10.66 14.17
CA TYR A 181 -12.35 -11.59 13.73
C TYR A 181 -13.74 -11.25 14.23
#